data_AF-A0A537JVU2-F1
#
_entry.id   AF-A0A537JVU2-F1
#
_cell.length_a   1.000
_cell.length_b   1.000
_cell.length_c   1.000
_cell.angle_alpha   90.00
_cell.angle_beta   90.00
_cell.angle_gamma   90.00
#
_symmetry.space_group_name_H-M   'P 1'
#
loop_
_entity.id
_entity.type
_entity.pdbx_description
1 polymer ?
#
loop_
_entity_poly.entity_id
_entity_poly.type
_entity_poly.pdbx_seq_one_letter_code
_entity_poly.pdbx_strand_id
1 'polypeptide(L)' 'MTRLLSLLLFVSINIFAQPKPKHNLGFDTLAKRWDEGIPLGNGWLGALIWEKDNKIRMSLDRVDL' A
#
# COMPACT_ATOMS: atom_id res chain seq x y z
N MET A 1 31.32 2.65 26.54
CA MET A 1 30.39 1.73 25.86
C MET A 1 28.94 2.20 25.94
N THR A 2 28.42 2.53 27.13
CA THR A 2 27.04 3.00 27.34
C THR A 2 26.68 4.28 26.57
N ARG A 3 27.56 5.30 26.54
CA ARG A 3 27.29 6.55 25.78
C ARG A 3 27.22 6.36 24.26
N LEU A 4 27.98 5.42 23.72
CA LEU A 4 27.93 5.07 22.30
C LEU A 4 26.61 4.34 21.96
N LEU A 5 26.17 3.47 22.86
CA LEU A 5 24.88 2.79 22.75
C LEU A 5 23.70 3.78 22.82
N SER A 6 23.76 4.76 23.72
CA SER A 6 22.77 5.84 23.82
C SER A 6 22.71 6.69 22.54
N LEU A 7 23.87 7.00 21.94
CA LEU A 7 23.96 7.75 20.69
C LEU A 7 23.37 6.96 19.51
N LEU A 8 23.66 5.66 19.42
CA LEU A 8 23.11 4.78 18.38
C LEU A 8 21.58 4.67 18.48
N LEU A 9 21.03 4.50 19.68
CA LEU A 9 19.58 4.50 19.92
C LEU A 9 18.90 5.82 19.51
N PHE A 10 19.58 6.96 19.72
CA PHE A 10 19.12 8.28 19.29
C PHE A 10 19.17 8.51 17.77
N VAL A 11 20.01 7.78 17.04
CA VAL A 11 20.06 7.86 15.57
C VAL A 11 18.95 7.01 14.94
N SER A 12 18.65 5.85 15.53
CA SER A 12 17.62 4.91 15.05
C SER A 12 16.21 5.51 14.98
N ILE A 13 15.88 6.44 15.89
CA ILE A 13 14.55 7.08 15.95
C ILE A 13 14.23 7.97 14.74
N ASN A 14 15.20 8.29 13.89
CA ASN A 14 14.98 9.11 12.68
C ASN A 14 14.96 8.29 11.38
N ILE A 15 15.11 6.96 11.45
CA ILE A 15 15.12 6.08 10.27
C ILE A 15 13.70 5.57 10.04
N PHE A 16 12.89 6.42 9.40
CA PHE A 16 11.55 6.04 8.96
C PHE A 16 11.61 5.40 7.57
N ALA A 17 11.31 4.10 7.50
CA ALA A 17 11.24 3.35 6.25
C ALA A 17 9.86 3.45 5.57
N GLN A 18 8.86 4.02 6.24
CA GLN A 18 7.53 4.12 5.65
C GLN A 18 7.50 5.08 4.45
N PRO A 19 6.64 4.83 3.45
CA PRO A 19 6.39 5.78 2.38
C PRO A 19 6.03 7.16 2.94
N LYS A 20 6.54 8.22 2.30
CA LYS A 20 6.11 9.58 2.62
C LYS A 20 4.60 9.70 2.41
N PRO A 21 3.86 10.45 3.24
CA PRO A 21 2.40 10.58 3.10
C PRO A 21 1.94 10.97 1.69
N LYS A 22 2.71 11.83 1.00
CA LYS A 22 2.45 12.26 -0.39
C LYS A 22 2.49 11.13 -1.44
N HIS A 23 3.05 9.97 -1.10
CA HIS A 23 3.08 8.79 -1.97
C HIS A 23 1.97 7.79 -1.64
N ASN A 24 1.23 8.02 -0.55
CA ASN A 24 0.11 7.17 -0.20
C ASN A 24 -1.13 7.62 -0.97
N LEU A 25 -1.83 6.67 -1.60
CA LEU A 25 -3.12 6.93 -2.22
C LEU A 25 -4.18 6.90 -1.11
N GLY A 26 -4.77 8.05 -0.79
CA GLY A 26 -5.81 8.19 0.22
C GLY A 26 -7.12 8.65 -0.42
N PHE A 27 -8.23 8.00 -0.06
CA PHE A 27 -9.56 8.31 -0.58
C PHE A 27 -10.61 8.16 0.53
N ASP A 28 -11.58 9.06 0.57
CA ASP A 28 -12.69 8.99 1.54
C ASP A 28 -13.82 8.05 1.09
N THR A 29 -13.74 7.52 -0.13
CA THR A 29 -14.73 6.62 -0.72
C THR A 29 -14.06 5.53 -1.54
N LEU A 30 -14.77 4.40 -1.70
CA LEU A 30 -14.35 3.33 -2.61
C LEU A 30 -14.68 3.71 -4.06
N ALA A 31 -13.78 3.37 -4.99
CA ALA A 31 -14.01 3.45 -6.43
C ALA A 31 -15.32 2.75 -6.81
N LYS A 32 -16.17 3.40 -7.62
CA LYS A 32 -17.53 2.90 -7.94
C LYS A 32 -17.61 2.16 -9.27
N ARG A 33 -16.58 2.29 -10.08
CA ARG A 33 -16.50 1.71 -11.41
C ARG A 33 -15.21 0.91 -11.57
N TRP A 34 -15.24 -0.03 -12.51
CA TRP A 34 -14.10 -0.91 -12.78
C TRP A 34 -12.88 -0.11 -13.28
N ASP A 35 -13.09 0.90 -14.12
CA ASP A 35 -12.05 1.78 -14.67
C ASP A 35 -11.39 2.69 -13.63
N GLU A 36 -11.97 2.81 -12.44
CA GLU A 36 -11.46 3.58 -11.30
C GLU A 36 -10.84 2.68 -10.21
N GLY A 37 -10.84 1.37 -10.41
CA GLY A 37 -10.44 0.39 -9.40
C GLY A 37 -8.98 0.55 -8.96
N ILE A 38 -8.68 0.16 -7.73
CA ILE A 38 -7.32 0.22 -7.17
C ILE A 38 -6.54 -1.01 -7.62
N PRO A 39 -5.47 -0.86 -8.41
CA PRO A 39 -4.65 -1.97 -8.83
C PRO A 39 -3.66 -2.36 -7.73
N LEU A 40 -3.60 -3.66 -7.44
CA LEU A 40 -2.61 -4.27 -6.57
C LEU A 40 -1.92 -5.40 -7.34
N GLY A 41 -0.65 -5.65 -7.05
CA GLY A 41 0.04 -6.77 -7.65
C GLY A 41 1.43 -6.98 -7.09
N ASN A 42 1.92 -8.21 -7.21
CA ASN A 42 3.28 -8.59 -6.82
C ASN A 42 4.16 -8.95 -8.04
N GLY A 43 3.69 -8.65 -9.25
CA GLY A 43 4.35 -8.98 -10.51
C GLY A 43 4.00 -10.36 -11.08
N TRP A 44 3.32 -11.23 -10.34
CA TRP A 44 2.82 -12.53 -10.83
C TRP A 44 1.30 -12.63 -10.79
N LEU A 45 0.72 -12.14 -9.69
CA LEU A 45 -0.71 -12.03 -9.45
C LEU A 45 -1.09 -10.55 -9.39
N GLY A 46 -2.13 -10.18 -10.12
CA GLY A 46 -2.78 -8.89 -10.07
C GLY A 46 -4.17 -8.98 -9.43
N ALA A 47 -4.59 -7.89 -8.80
CA ALA A 47 -5.94 -7.69 -8.32
C ALA A 47 -6.39 -6.25 -8.57
N LEU A 48 -7.55 -6.07 -9.19
CA LEU A 48 -8.21 -4.77 -9.30
C LEU A 48 -9.41 -4.74 -8.35
N ILE A 49 -9.46 -3.76 -7.45
CA ILE A 49 -10.49 -3.67 -6.39
C ILE A 49 -11.38 -2.44 -6.61
N TRP A 50 -12.70 -2.64 -6.59
CA TRP A 50 -13.68 -1.55 -6.63
C TRP A 50 -14.95 -1.96 -5.87
N GLU A 51 -15.88 -1.03 -5.68
CA GLU A 51 -17.19 -1.28 -5.10
C GLU A 51 -18.25 -1.16 -6.18
N LYS A 52 -19.23 -2.07 -6.17
CA LYS A 52 -20.46 -1.93 -6.94
C LYS A 52 -21.61 -2.68 -6.25
N ASP A 53 -22.74 -1.99 -6.11
CA ASP A 53 -23.97 -2.48 -5.46
C ASP A 53 -23.81 -2.78 -3.95
N ASN A 54 -23.12 -1.89 -3.24
CA ASN A 54 -22.69 -2.03 -1.84
C ASN A 54 -21.87 -3.29 -1.55
N LYS A 55 -21.13 -3.77 -2.57
CA LYS A 55 -20.27 -4.94 -2.47
C LYS A 55 -18.89 -4.62 -3.02
N ILE A 56 -17.87 -5.00 -2.28
CA ILE A 56 -16.50 -4.98 -2.78
C ILE A 56 -16.38 -6.08 -3.84
N ARG A 57 -15.87 -5.70 -5.00
CA ARG A 57 -15.56 -6.57 -6.13
C ARG A 57 -14.05 -6.58 -6.34
N MET A 58 -13.59 -7.71 -6.84
CA MET A 58 -12.18 -7.96 -7.12
C MET A 58 -12.10 -8.73 -8.44
N SER A 59 -11.29 -8.21 -9.37
CA SER A 59 -10.88 -8.94 -10.57
C SER A 59 -9.48 -9.48 -10.30
N LEU A 60 -9.27 -10.77 -10.48
CA LEU A 60 -7.97 -11.42 -10.28
C LEU A 60 -7.39 -11.83 -11.63
N ASP A 61 -6.12 -11.53 -11.84
CA ASP A 61 -5.36 -11.88 -13.03
C ASP A 61 -4.02 -12.52 -12.65
N ARG A 62 -3.53 -13.43 -13.50
CA ARG A 62 -2.21 -14.03 -13.36
C ARG A 62 -1.45 -13.86 -14.66
N VAL A 63 -0.14 -13.73 -14.55
CA VAL A 63 0.75 -13.57 -15.71
C VAL A 63 0.81 -14.81 -16.62
N ASP A 64 0.50 -16.00 -16.08
CA ASP A 64 0.62 -17.29 -16.76
C ASP A 64 -0.71 -17.89 -17.23
N LEU A 65 -1.80 -17.12 -17.19
CA LEU A 65 -3.16 -17.49 -17.63
C LEU A 65 -3.61 -16.60 -18.78
#